data_AF-A0A0F5ZP86-F1
#
_entry.id   AF-A0A0F5ZP86-F1
#
_cell.length_a   1.000
_cell.length_b   1.000
_cell.length_c   1.000
_cell.angle_alpha   90.00
_cell.angle_beta   90.00
_cell.angle_gamma   90.00
#
_symmetry.space_group_name_H-M   'P 1'
#
loop_
_entity.id
_entity.type
_entity.pdbx_description
1 polymer ?
#
loop_
_entity_poly.entity_id
_entity_poly.type
_entity_poly.pdbx_seq_one_letter_code
_entity_poly.pdbx_strand_id
1 'polypeptide(L)'
;MAPVFTEETDENGDDTGRVLVKFKMKASGVSKRTGKKFTMRPDIFDARGKKIDNPPQIGGGSELKVSYEIGGSFVESAKKFYLTCYMVAVQVIELVEFGQRNAKDYGFGEEDGYEAADSAPFSDSDDDSDDDSDSDDEGDDGDY
;
A
#
# COMPACT_ATOMS: atom_id res chain seq x y z
N MET A 1 -2.54 7.74 -24.86
CA MET A 1 -2.31 8.50 -23.61
C MET A 1 -3.67 8.85 -23.04
N ALA A 2 -3.94 8.48 -21.79
CA ALA A 2 -5.27 8.56 -21.21
C ALA A 2 -5.67 10.01 -20.88
N PRO A 3 -6.97 10.36 -20.96
CA PRO A 3 -7.47 11.62 -20.41
C PRO A 3 -7.20 11.69 -18.90
N VAL A 4 -7.29 12.91 -18.32
CA VAL A 4 -7.02 13.15 -16.89
C VAL A 4 -7.93 12.31 -15.99
N PHE A 5 -9.17 12.11 -16.47
CA PHE A 5 -10.13 11.18 -15.90
C PHE A 5 -10.87 10.46 -17.04
N THR A 6 -11.41 9.28 -16.77
CA THR A 6 -12.37 8.58 -17.63
C THR A 6 -13.65 8.33 -16.86
N GLU A 7 -14.79 8.32 -17.53
CA GLU A 7 -16.05 7.88 -16.91
C GLU A 7 -15.98 6.38 -16.63
N GLU A 8 -16.52 5.96 -15.48
CA GLU A 8 -16.64 4.56 -15.11
C GLU A 8 -17.98 4.02 -15.65
N THR A 9 -17.89 2.97 -16.46
CA THR A 9 -19.06 2.24 -16.98
C THR A 9 -19.23 0.93 -16.23
N ASP A 10 -20.47 0.52 -16.00
CA ASP A 10 -20.79 -0.77 -15.40
C ASP A 10 -20.61 -1.94 -16.40
N GLU A 11 -20.96 -3.16 -15.97
CA GLU A 11 -20.85 -4.37 -16.80
C GLU A 11 -21.79 -4.36 -18.02
N ASN A 12 -22.85 -3.55 -17.99
CA ASN A 12 -23.81 -3.38 -19.08
C ASN A 12 -23.40 -2.25 -20.05
N GLY A 13 -22.36 -1.49 -19.69
CA GLY A 13 -21.86 -0.36 -20.46
C GLY A 13 -22.56 0.96 -20.14
N ASP A 14 -23.34 1.03 -19.06
CA ASP A 14 -24.02 2.24 -18.61
C ASP A 14 -23.12 3.06 -17.67
N ASP A 15 -23.25 4.39 -17.73
CA ASP A 15 -22.48 5.30 -16.89
C ASP A 15 -22.86 5.15 -15.42
N THR A 16 -21.88 4.90 -14.57
CA THR A 16 -22.09 4.77 -13.11
C THR A 16 -22.19 6.13 -12.40
N GLY A 17 -21.89 7.22 -13.10
CA GLY A 17 -21.74 8.57 -12.53
C GLY A 17 -20.42 8.79 -11.78
N ARG A 18 -19.53 7.80 -11.74
CA ARG A 18 -18.20 7.90 -11.15
C ARG A 18 -17.15 8.13 -12.24
N VAL A 19 -15.98 8.61 -11.82
CA VAL A 19 -14.83 8.83 -12.71
C VAL A 19 -13.59 8.13 -12.17
N LEU A 20 -12.80 7.57 -13.08
CA LEU A 20 -11.51 6.98 -12.79
C LEU A 20 -10.42 8.03 -12.97
N VAL A 21 -9.64 8.28 -11.92
CA VAL A 21 -8.54 9.24 -11.92
C VAL A 21 -7.24 8.50 -11.57
N LYS A 22 -6.19 8.76 -12.35
CA LYS A 22 -4.86 8.16 -12.11
C LYS A 22 -3.96 9.09 -11.33
N PHE A 23 -3.67 8.72 -10.09
CA PHE A 23 -2.65 9.36 -9.25
C PHE A 23 -1.31 8.61 -9.35
N LYS A 24 -0.18 9.33 -9.35
CA LYS A 24 1.14 8.70 -9.42
C LYS A 24 2.19 9.41 -8.57
N MET A 25 3.15 8.66 -8.05
CA MET A 25 4.33 9.18 -7.34
C MET A 25 5.58 8.46 -7.85
N LYS A 26 6.70 9.17 -7.95
CA LYS A 26 8.00 8.53 -8.17
C LYS A 26 8.50 7.98 -6.84
N ALA A 27 8.71 6.67 -6.76
CA ALA A 27 9.23 6.03 -5.55
C ALA A 27 10.71 6.36 -5.26
N SER A 28 11.48 6.65 -6.30
CA SER A 28 12.89 7.05 -6.17
C SER A 28 13.37 7.82 -7.40
N GLY A 29 14.55 8.43 -7.28
CA GLY A 29 15.19 9.12 -8.38
C GLY A 29 16.52 9.76 -8.00
N VAL A 30 17.10 10.52 -8.93
CA VAL A 30 18.27 11.36 -8.68
C VAL A 30 17.85 12.82 -8.81
N SER A 31 18.13 13.61 -7.78
CA SER A 31 17.89 15.03 -7.81
C SER A 31 18.80 15.68 -8.84
N LYS A 32 18.22 16.28 -9.89
CA LYS A 32 19.00 17.02 -10.90
C LYS A 32 19.76 18.21 -10.31
N ARG A 33 19.28 18.75 -9.19
CA ARG A 33 19.89 19.91 -8.52
C ARG A 33 21.10 19.53 -7.66
N THR A 34 21.02 18.41 -6.96
CA THR A 34 22.04 18.03 -5.95
C THR A 34 22.84 16.79 -6.34
N GLY A 35 22.46 16.08 -7.40
CA GLY A 35 23.07 14.81 -7.83
C GLY A 35 22.82 13.63 -6.89
N LYS A 36 22.16 13.84 -5.75
CA LYS A 36 21.92 12.80 -4.74
C LYS A 36 20.70 11.95 -5.10
N LYS A 37 20.80 10.65 -4.82
CA LYS A 37 19.66 9.72 -4.87
C LYS A 37 18.66 10.09 -3.78
N PHE A 38 17.38 9.95 -4.08
CA PHE A 38 16.29 10.11 -3.13
C PHE A 38 15.29 8.97 -3.27
N THR A 39 14.61 8.68 -2.17
CA THR A 39 13.47 7.78 -2.07
C THR A 39 12.29 8.57 -1.52
N MET A 40 11.10 8.30 -2.03
CA MET A 40 9.87 8.95 -1.61
C MET A 40 8.78 7.91 -1.47
N ARG A 41 7.93 8.09 -0.47
CA ARG A 41 6.69 7.36 -0.25
C ARG A 41 5.61 8.38 0.09
N PRO A 42 4.34 8.12 -0.25
CA PRO A 42 3.26 8.98 0.21
C PRO A 42 3.15 8.88 1.73
N ASP A 43 2.77 9.97 2.39
CA ASP A 43 2.36 9.88 3.79
C ASP A 43 1.01 9.18 3.87
N ILE A 44 0.88 8.20 4.77
CA ILE A 44 -0.33 7.41 4.92
C ILE A 44 -0.92 7.66 6.30
N PHE A 45 -2.23 7.87 6.34
CA PHE A 45 -2.98 8.18 7.56
C PHE A 45 -4.16 7.22 7.72
N ASP A 46 -4.55 6.93 8.96
CA ASP A 46 -5.80 6.25 9.25
C ASP A 46 -7.02 7.17 9.11
N ALA A 47 -8.22 6.60 9.28
CA ALA A 47 -9.48 7.35 9.21
C ALA A 47 -9.57 8.52 10.22
N ARG A 48 -8.77 8.50 11.29
CA ARG A 48 -8.70 9.54 12.33
C ARG A 48 -7.60 10.57 12.07
N GLY A 49 -6.81 10.41 11.02
CA GLY A 49 -5.71 11.31 10.65
C GLY A 49 -4.41 11.02 11.40
N LYS A 50 -4.26 9.85 12.04
CA LYS A 50 -2.99 9.42 12.62
C LYS A 50 -2.09 8.86 11.53
N LYS A 51 -0.83 9.31 11.49
CA LYS A 51 0.16 8.79 10.55
C LYS A 51 0.48 7.32 10.82
N ILE A 52 0.60 6.54 9.75
CA ILE A 52 0.96 5.12 9.76
C ILE A 52 2.34 4.97 9.09
N ASP A 53 3.35 4.57 9.85
CA ASP A 53 4.71 4.43 9.33
C ASP A 53 4.91 3.12 8.54
N ASN A 54 4.25 2.04 9.00
CA ASN A 54 4.24 0.73 8.36
C ASN A 54 2.80 0.36 7.98
N PRO A 55 2.30 0.87 6.84
CA PRO A 55 0.92 0.60 6.41
C PRO A 55 0.73 -0.88 6.04
N PRO A 56 -0.45 -1.46 6.28
CA PRO A 56 -0.81 -2.77 5.75
C PRO A 56 -0.88 -2.73 4.21
N GLN A 57 -1.01 -3.89 3.57
CA GLN A 57 -1.23 -3.95 2.13
C GLN A 57 -2.65 -3.48 1.78
N ILE A 58 -2.75 -2.26 1.26
CA ILE A 58 -4.01 -1.66 0.81
C ILE A 58 -4.41 -2.29 -0.53
N GLY A 59 -5.45 -3.12 -0.50
CA GLY A 59 -6.01 -3.81 -1.66
C GLY A 59 -7.02 -2.98 -2.46
N GLY A 60 -7.32 -3.45 -3.67
CA GLY A 60 -8.39 -2.90 -4.50
C GLY A 60 -9.75 -3.04 -3.79
N GLY A 61 -10.60 -2.02 -3.91
CA GLY A 61 -11.87 -1.94 -3.18
C GLY A 61 -11.81 -1.13 -1.88
N SER A 62 -10.63 -0.76 -1.40
CA SER A 62 -10.49 0.15 -0.26
C SER A 62 -11.05 1.54 -0.56
N GLU A 63 -11.69 2.17 0.43
CA GLU A 63 -12.12 3.56 0.34
C GLU A 63 -11.03 4.49 0.88
N LEU A 64 -10.58 5.43 0.04
CA LEU A 64 -9.43 6.29 0.31
C LEU A 64 -9.74 7.76 0.01
N LYS A 65 -9.15 8.67 0.78
CA LYS A 65 -8.98 10.08 0.37
C LYS A 65 -7.54 10.30 -0.06
N VAL A 66 -7.36 10.96 -1.20
CA VAL A 66 -6.05 11.21 -1.79
C VAL A 66 -5.74 12.71 -1.77
N SER A 67 -4.60 13.07 -1.17
CA SER A 67 -4.00 14.39 -1.31
C SER A 67 -3.01 14.37 -2.46
N TYR A 68 -3.12 15.34 -3.38
CA TYR A 68 -2.32 15.37 -4.59
C TYR A 68 -2.00 16.80 -5.05
N GLU A 69 -0.93 16.92 -5.81
CA GLU A 69 -0.52 18.12 -6.52
C GLU A 69 -0.75 17.95 -8.03
N ILE A 70 -0.99 19.04 -8.74
CA ILE A 70 -1.17 19.01 -10.19
C ILE A 70 0.09 19.52 -10.86
N GLY A 71 0.71 18.67 -11.70
CA GLY A 71 1.76 19.07 -12.62
C GLY A 71 1.23 19.24 -14.03
N GLY A 72 1.49 20.40 -14.62
CA GLY A 72 1.19 20.70 -16.01
C GLY A 72 2.42 20.54 -16.92
N SER A 73 2.22 20.09 -18.16
CA SER A 73 3.24 20.13 -19.20
C SER A 73 2.59 20.35 -20.55
N PHE A 74 2.97 21.42 -21.25
CA PHE A 74 2.59 21.63 -22.64
C PHE A 74 3.51 20.82 -23.55
N VAL A 75 2.93 20.09 -24.50
CA VAL A 75 3.69 19.35 -25.50
C VAL A 75 3.33 19.88 -26.87
N GLU A 76 4.27 20.64 -27.40
CA GLU A 76 4.13 21.41 -28.63
C GLU A 76 3.84 20.53 -29.85
N SER A 77 4.52 19.39 -29.98
CA SER A 77 4.32 18.44 -31.09
C SER A 77 2.89 17.89 -31.16
N ALA A 78 2.20 17.80 -30.02
CA ALA A 78 0.83 17.33 -29.92
C ALA A 78 -0.20 18.48 -29.83
N LYS A 79 0.26 19.73 -29.73
CA LYS A 79 -0.56 20.92 -29.44
C LYS A 79 -1.53 20.72 -28.28
N LYS A 80 -1.07 20.02 -27.23
CA LYS A 80 -1.88 19.63 -26.07
C LYS A 80 -1.21 20.02 -24.77
N PHE A 81 -2.02 20.42 -23.80
CA PHE A 81 -1.61 20.55 -22.41
C PHE A 81 -1.92 19.26 -21.67
N TYR A 82 -0.95 18.76 -20.91
CA TYR A 82 -1.10 17.55 -20.10
C TYR A 82 -1.10 17.90 -18.63
N LEU A 83 -2.01 17.29 -17.90
CA LEU A 83 -2.04 17.33 -16.44
C LEU A 83 -1.64 15.96 -15.89
N THR A 84 -0.95 15.99 -14.77
CA THR A 84 -0.62 14.82 -13.98
C THR A 84 -0.97 15.10 -12.53
N CYS A 85 -1.72 14.20 -11.92
CA CYS A 85 -2.02 14.22 -10.49
C CYS A 85 -0.92 13.48 -9.73
N TYR A 86 -0.02 14.22 -9.09
CA TYR A 86 1.05 13.68 -8.27
C TYR A 86 0.56 13.41 -6.86
N MET A 87 0.55 12.14 -6.46
CA MET A 87 0.11 11.74 -5.12
C MET A 87 1.11 12.20 -4.06
N VAL A 88 0.60 12.79 -2.98
CA VAL A 88 1.39 13.27 -1.82
C VAL A 88 1.08 12.46 -0.57
N ALA A 89 -0.20 12.26 -0.28
CA ALA A 89 -0.64 11.53 0.90
C ALA A 89 -1.96 10.78 0.64
N VAL A 90 -2.22 9.75 1.43
CA VAL A 90 -3.43 8.95 1.39
C VAL A 90 -3.99 8.81 2.81
N GLN A 91 -5.29 8.99 2.95
CA GLN A 91 -6.03 8.66 4.17
C GLN A 91 -6.91 7.44 3.89
N VAL A 92 -6.72 6.37 4.66
CA VAL A 92 -7.50 5.13 4.54
C VAL A 92 -8.78 5.28 5.37
N ILE A 93 -9.94 5.21 4.71
CA ILE A 93 -11.25 5.28 5.37
C ILE A 93 -11.74 3.87 5.65
N GLU A 94 -11.75 3.02 4.63
CA GLU A 94 -12.06 1.60 4.73
C GLU A 94 -10.95 0.79 4.06
N LEU A 95 -10.37 -0.16 4.81
CA LEU A 95 -9.29 -1.01 4.32
C LEU A 95 -9.87 -2.34 3.83
N VAL A 96 -9.60 -2.65 2.57
CA VAL A 96 -9.69 -4.02 2.05
C VAL A 96 -8.26 -4.53 1.95
N GLU A 97 -7.91 -5.53 2.75
CA GLU A 97 -6.55 -6.09 2.73
C GLU A 97 -6.31 -6.88 1.44
N PHE A 98 -5.11 -6.73 0.89
CA PHE A 98 -4.73 -7.45 -0.32
C PHE A 98 -4.76 -8.98 -0.08
N GLY A 99 -5.57 -9.69 -0.87
CA GLY A 99 -5.63 -11.16 -0.83
C GLY A 99 -6.69 -11.75 0.11
N GLN A 100 -7.42 -10.95 0.89
CA GLN A 100 -8.60 -11.45 1.58
C GLN A 100 -9.73 -11.70 0.58
N ARG A 101 -10.18 -12.95 0.48
CA ARG A 101 -11.41 -13.33 -0.22
C ARG A 101 -12.47 -13.65 0.82
N ASN A 102 -13.65 -13.09 0.67
CA ASN A 102 -14.79 -13.42 1.50
C ASN A 102 -15.54 -14.64 0.94
N ALA A 103 -16.50 -15.18 1.70
CA ALA A 103 -17.31 -16.32 1.28
C ALA A 103 -17.98 -16.12 -0.10
N LYS A 104 -18.43 -14.90 -0.41
CA LYS A 104 -19.07 -14.56 -1.67
C LYS A 104 -18.12 -14.64 -2.87
N ASP A 105 -16.84 -14.31 -2.69
CA ASP A 105 -15.82 -14.42 -3.74
C ASP A 105 -15.60 -15.87 -4.20
N TYR A 106 -15.99 -16.84 -3.36
CA TYR A 106 -15.99 -18.26 -3.67
C TYR A 106 -17.37 -18.79 -4.10
N GLY A 107 -18.39 -17.92 -4.16
CA GLY A 107 -19.76 -18.30 -4.47
C GLY A 107 -20.51 -18.95 -3.31
N PHE A 108 -20.02 -18.82 -2.07
CA PHE A 108 -20.72 -19.32 -0.90
C PHE A 108 -21.74 -18.29 -0.38
N GLY A 109 -22.94 -18.79 -0.08
CA GLY A 109 -23.98 -18.08 0.65
C GLY A 109 -23.96 -18.40 2.13
N GLU A 110 -24.82 -17.72 2.88
CA GLU A 110 -25.17 -18.12 4.23
C GLU A 110 -26.00 -19.41 4.17
N GLU A 111 -25.66 -20.40 4.98
CA GLU A 111 -26.31 -21.71 5.05
C GLU A 111 -26.54 -22.06 6.51
N ASP A 112 -27.67 -22.70 6.83
CA ASP A 112 -27.96 -23.15 8.18
C ASP A 112 -26.95 -24.24 8.60
N GLY A 113 -26.15 -23.99 9.65
CA GLY A 113 -25.11 -24.94 10.03
C GLY A 113 -24.21 -24.50 11.18
N TYR A 114 -22.99 -25.05 11.19
CA TYR A 114 -21.99 -24.79 12.21
C TYR A 114 -21.49 -23.34 12.15
N GLU A 115 -21.59 -22.63 13.26
CA GLU A 115 -20.95 -21.32 13.47
C GLU A 115 -19.65 -21.51 14.25
N ALA A 116 -18.53 -21.12 13.65
CA ALA A 116 -17.26 -21.09 14.36
C ALA A 116 -17.27 -19.93 15.38
N ALA A 117 -16.84 -20.18 16.61
CA ALA A 117 -16.53 -19.10 17.54
C ALA A 117 -15.33 -18.29 17.02
N ASP A 118 -15.34 -16.97 17.17
CA ASP A 118 -14.23 -16.08 16.76
C ASP A 118 -12.91 -16.55 17.39
N SER A 119 -12.07 -17.22 16.61
CA SER A 119 -10.72 -17.61 17.02
C SER A 119 -9.72 -16.58 16.49
N ALA A 120 -8.82 -16.10 17.36
CA ALA A 120 -7.72 -15.23 16.97
C ALA A 120 -6.87 -15.87 15.85
N PRO A 121 -6.33 -15.07 14.91
CA PRO A 121 -5.48 -15.58 13.85
C PRO A 121 -4.27 -16.31 14.43
N PHE A 122 -3.93 -17.44 13.82
CA PHE A 122 -2.74 -18.21 14.14
C PHE A 122 -1.52 -17.36 13.81
N SER A 123 -0.74 -16.97 14.81
CA SER A 123 0.55 -16.29 14.63
C SER A 123 1.61 -17.35 14.39
N ASP A 124 2.10 -17.47 13.15
CA ASP A 124 3.34 -18.19 12.87
C ASP A 124 4.50 -17.36 13.46
N SER A 125 4.91 -17.72 14.67
CA SER A 125 6.20 -17.31 15.22
C SER A 125 7.12 -18.51 15.15
N ASP A 126 7.91 -18.59 14.07
CA ASP A 126 9.12 -19.40 14.03
C ASP A 126 10.10 -18.82 15.06
N ASP A 127 10.14 -19.46 16.23
CA ASP A 127 11.14 -19.23 17.28
C ASP A 127 12.24 -20.30 17.13
N ASP A 128 13.16 -20.07 16.19
CA ASP A 128 14.45 -20.76 16.17
C ASP A 128 15.38 -20.07 17.18
N SER A 129 15.24 -20.47 18.44
CA SER A 129 16.17 -20.15 19.52
C SER A 129 17.24 -21.24 19.60
N ASP A 130 18.34 -21.09 18.85
CA ASP A 130 19.59 -21.80 19.12
C ASP A 130 20.34 -21.08 20.26
N ASP A 131 20.10 -21.56 21.48
CA ASP A 131 20.87 -21.25 22.69
C ASP A 131 21.97 -22.31 22.85
N ASP A 132 23.19 -21.96 22.43
CA ASP A 132 24.41 -22.63 22.88
C ASP A 132 25.31 -21.58 23.53
N SER A 133 25.07 -21.37 24.82
CA SER A 133 26.00 -20.75 25.74
C SER A 133 26.69 -21.85 26.54
N ASP A 134 28.01 -22.01 26.33
CA ASP A 134 28.85 -22.69 27.31
C ASP A 134 30.04 -21.79 27.66
N SER A 135 30.22 -21.62 28.97
CA SER A 135 30.97 -20.55 29.62
C SER A 135 32.48 -20.76 29.66
N ASP A 136 33.14 -19.62 29.84
CA ASP A 136 34.57 -19.35 30.07
C ASP A 136 35.29 -20.32 31.04
N ASP A 137 36.57 -20.60 30.74
CA ASP A 137 37.60 -20.89 31.76
C ASP A 137 38.92 -20.19 31.36
N GLU A 138 39.20 -19.06 32.01
CA GLU A 138 40.50 -18.39 31.98
C GLU A 138 41.47 -19.11 32.94
N GLY A 139 42.50 -19.74 32.39
CA GLY A 139 43.67 -20.25 33.12
C GLY A 139 44.95 -19.60 32.60
N ASP A 140 45.36 -18.54 33.28
CA ASP A 140 46.70 -17.93 33.24
C ASP A 140 47.70 -18.81 34.01
N ASP A 141 48.71 -19.38 33.33
CA ASP A 141 50.03 -19.64 33.91
C ASP A 141 51.14 -19.75 32.84
N GLY A 142 52.26 -19.07 33.13
CA GLY A 142 53.40 -18.93 32.24
C GLY A 142 54.50 -19.99 32.36
N ASP A 143 55.63 -19.64 31.73
CA ASP A 143 56.98 -20.21 31.83
C ASP A 143 57.32 -21.49 31.04
N TYR A 144 57.90 -21.33 29.84
CA TYR A 144 59.34 -21.57 29.52
C TYR A 144 59.65 -21.42 28.02
#